data_AF-A0A0Q6V7Q2-F1
#
_entry.id   AF-A0A0Q6V7Q2-F1
#
_cell.length_a   1.000
_cell.length_b   1.000
_cell.length_c   1.000
_cell.angle_alpha   90.00
_cell.angle_beta   90.00
_cell.angle_gamma   90.00
#
_symmetry.space_group_name_H-M   'P 1'
#
loop_
_entity.id
_entity.type
_entity.pdbx_description
1 polymer ?
#
loop_
_entity_poly.entity_id
_entity_poly.type
_entity_poly.pdbx_seq_one_letter_code
_entity_poly.pdbx_strand_id
1 'polypeptide(L)'
;MTAISFDTLGASRRLREAGMDQPMAEAIVELVQQTTMLPDTSGLATKTDLSDLASKVELGATKAELKSEVALVRADMALMESRLRADLSEKIRLQGWAILSGVAVLMTISTALIKLVP
;
A
#
# COMPACT_ATOMS: atom_id res chain seq x y z
N MET A 1 18.11 -2.12 34.95
CA MET A 1 17.84 -1.00 35.88
C MET A 1 19.10 -0.78 36.70
N THR A 2 19.96 0.14 36.27
CA THR A 2 21.12 0.57 37.04
C THR A 2 20.66 1.72 37.94
N ALA A 3 20.42 1.42 39.22
CA ALA A 3 20.19 2.45 40.21
C ALA A 3 21.50 3.25 40.36
N ILE A 4 21.50 4.51 39.93
CA ILE A 4 22.65 5.39 40.11
C ILE A 4 22.70 5.74 41.60
N SER A 5 23.74 5.30 42.30
CA SER A 5 23.96 5.63 43.71
C SER A 5 24.40 7.10 43.82
N PHE A 6 23.48 7.97 44.24
CA PHE A 6 23.76 9.39 44.46
C PHE A 6 24.21 9.63 45.91
N ASP A 7 25.46 10.09 46.10
CA ASP A 7 26.01 10.45 47.41
C ASP A 7 25.54 11.84 47.84
N THR A 8 24.41 11.87 48.55
CA THR A 8 23.77 13.11 49.03
C THR A 8 24.63 13.89 50.03
N LEU A 9 25.43 13.19 50.85
CA LEU A 9 26.26 13.82 51.88
C LEU A 9 27.51 14.46 51.27
N GLY A 10 28.15 13.78 50.31
CA GLY A 10 29.25 14.35 49.55
C GLY A 10 28.81 15.55 48.71
N ALA A 11 27.63 15.46 48.09
CA ALA A 11 27.06 16.54 47.29
C ALA A 11 26.74 17.78 48.14
N SER A 12 26.10 17.63 49.30
CA SER A 12 25.75 18.77 50.17
C SER A 12 27.00 19.45 50.73
N ARG A 13 28.04 18.67 51.07
CA ARG A 13 29.33 19.22 51.54
C ARG A 13 30.01 20.08 50.48
N ARG A 14 30.05 19.63 49.22
CA ARG A 14 30.66 20.40 48.12
C ARG A 14 29.90 21.69 47.82
N LEU A 15 28.57 21.67 47.91
CA LEU A 15 27.75 22.87 47.71
C LEU A 15 28.03 23.91 48.82
N ARG A 16 28.22 23.46 50.06
CA ARG A 16 28.63 24.32 51.18
C ARG A 16 30.05 24.87 51.00
N GLU A 17 31.00 24.04 50.55
CA GLU A 17 32.36 24.49 50.22
C GLU A 17 32.38 25.51 49.08
N ALA A 18 31.39 25.47 48.18
CA ALA A 18 31.18 26.46 47.13
C ALA A 18 30.48 27.76 47.61
N GLY A 19 30.24 27.90 48.92
CA GLY A 19 29.67 29.10 49.53
C GLY A 19 28.14 29.11 49.64
N MET A 20 27.46 28.00 49.40
CA MET A 20 26.02 27.91 49.65
C MET A 20 25.71 27.70 51.13
N ASP A 21 24.64 28.36 51.58
CA ASP A 21 24.10 28.15 52.92
C ASP A 21 23.56 26.72 53.08
N GLN A 22 23.69 26.17 54.29
CA GLN A 22 23.39 24.77 54.59
C GLN A 22 21.96 24.33 54.22
N PRO A 23 20.89 25.06 54.57
CA PRO A 23 19.53 24.69 54.14
C PRO A 23 19.36 24.69 52.62
N MET A 24 20.09 25.56 51.90
CA MET A 24 20.03 25.61 50.44
C MET A 24 20.75 24.43 49.80
N ALA A 25 21.92 24.06 50.34
CA ALA A 25 22.69 22.90 49.86
C ALA A 25 21.90 21.59 50.02
N GLU A 26 21.22 21.42 51.16
CA GLU A 26 20.37 20.25 51.42
C GLU A 26 19.16 20.20 50.48
N ALA A 27 18.49 21.34 50.26
CA ALA A 27 17.33 21.42 49.35
C ALA A 27 17.66 21.09 47.89
N ILE A 28 18.83 21.53 47.39
CA ILE A 28 19.26 21.20 46.01
C ILE A 28 19.56 19.71 45.89
N VAL A 29 20.25 19.13 46.88
CA VAL A 29 20.57 17.70 46.89
C VAL A 29 19.31 16.85 46.91
N GLU A 30 18.31 17.25 47.70
CA GLU A 30 17.02 16.58 47.77
C GLU A 30 16.27 16.65 46.43
N LEU A 31 16.24 17.82 45.78
CA LEU A 31 15.64 17.98 44.46
C LEU A 31 16.31 17.07 43.41
N VAL A 32 17.65 17.01 43.41
CA VAL A 32 18.40 16.15 42.49
C VAL A 32 18.11 14.67 42.76
N GLN A 33 18.05 14.26 44.02
CA GLN A 33 17.69 12.89 44.40
C GLN A 33 16.28 12.54 43.90
N GLN A 34 15.31 13.45 44.02
CA GLN A 34 13.96 13.26 43.48
C GLN A 34 13.96 13.12 41.95
N THR A 35 14.74 13.94 41.24
CA THR A 35 14.85 13.81 39.77
C THR A 35 15.54 12.52 39.33
N THR A 36 16.45 11.99 40.13
CA THR A 36 17.14 10.71 39.84
C THR A 36 16.23 9.50 40.05
N MET A 37 15.16 9.65 40.84
CA MET A 37 14.12 8.63 41.04
C MET A 37 13.02 8.66 39.97
N LEU A 38 13.05 9.63 39.04
CA LEU A 38 12.12 9.65 37.92
C LEU A 38 12.40 8.45 36.99
N PRO A 39 11.36 7.75 36.52
CA PRO A 39 11.53 6.68 35.56
C PRO A 39 12.18 7.20 34.27
N ASP A 40 13.14 6.45 33.74
CA ASP A 40 13.83 6.78 32.49
C ASP A 40 12.83 6.80 31.33
N THR A 41 12.51 8.00 30.83
CA THR A 41 11.57 8.21 29.73
C THR A 41 12.23 8.16 28.35
N SER A 42 13.56 7.92 28.29
CA SER A 42 14.33 7.89 27.04
C SER A 42 13.89 6.78 26.08
N GLY A 43 13.22 5.74 26.60
CA GLY A 43 12.67 4.63 25.82
C GLY A 43 11.21 4.79 25.40
N LEU A 44 10.54 5.90 25.76
CA LEU A 44 9.15 6.13 25.40
C LEU A 44 9.05 6.69 23.98
N ALA A 45 8.27 6.02 23.14
CA ALA A 45 7.93 6.54 21.82
C ALA A 45 7.27 7.91 21.96
N THR A 46 7.89 8.92 21.36
CA THR A 46 7.40 10.29 21.31
C THR A 46 6.40 10.46 20.17
N LYS A 47 5.64 11.56 20.20
CA LYS A 47 4.72 11.90 19.09
C LYS A 47 5.46 12.03 17.75
N THR A 48 6.75 12.32 17.77
CA THR A 48 7.62 12.37 16.60
C THR A 48 7.82 10.97 16.02
N ASP A 49 8.09 9.96 16.85
CA ASP A 49 8.28 8.57 16.41
C ASP A 49 7.00 7.99 15.77
N LEU A 50 5.83 8.41 16.25
CA LEU A 50 4.53 8.04 15.67
C LEU A 50 4.25 8.72 14.32
N SER A 51 4.83 9.90 14.07
CA SER A 51 4.65 10.61 12.80
C SER A 51 5.40 9.94 11.65
N ASP A 52 6.52 9.30 11.93
CA ASP A 52 7.28 8.49 10.98
C ASP A 52 6.65 7.10 10.77
N LEU A 53 6.06 6.50 11.81
CA LEU A 53 5.41 5.18 11.70
C LEU A 53 4.13 5.20 10.83
N ALA A 54 3.53 6.37 10.64
CA ALA A 54 2.35 6.57 9.79
C ALA A 54 2.71 7.04 8.37
N SER A 55 3.92 6.73 7.89
CA SER A 55 4.45 7.29 6.64
C SER A 55 3.59 6.89 5.44
N LYS A 56 2.76 7.85 5.04
CA LYS A 56 2.01 8.01 3.79
C LYS A 56 2.77 7.60 2.50
N VAL A 57 4.07 7.40 2.58
CA VAL A 57 4.95 6.99 1.47
C VAL A 57 4.62 5.56 1.02
N GLU A 58 4.51 4.60 1.95
CA GLU A 58 4.20 3.21 1.58
C GLU A 58 2.76 3.06 1.07
N LEU A 59 1.81 3.74 1.72
CA LEU A 59 0.42 3.80 1.27
C LEU A 59 0.27 4.55 -0.07
N GLY A 60 1.11 5.56 -0.30
CA GLY A 60 1.15 6.31 -1.57
C GLY A 60 1.72 5.47 -2.71
N ALA A 61 2.81 4.75 -2.46
CA ALA A 61 3.45 3.86 -3.41
C ALA A 61 2.52 2.71 -3.83
N THR A 62 1.93 2.01 -2.85
CA THR A 62 0.96 0.93 -3.11
C THR A 62 -0.26 1.43 -3.88
N LYS A 63 -0.77 2.62 -3.56
CA LYS A 63 -1.89 3.24 -4.31
C LYS A 63 -1.52 3.55 -5.76
N ALA A 64 -0.31 4.03 -6.01
CA ALA A 64 0.16 4.34 -7.36
C ALA A 64 0.34 3.06 -8.19
N GLU A 65 0.94 2.03 -7.58
CA GLU A 65 1.11 0.71 -8.18
C GLU A 65 -0.24 0.07 -8.54
N LEU A 66 -1.19 0.02 -7.60
CA LEU A 66 -2.53 -0.51 -7.85
C LEU A 66 -3.24 0.22 -9.00
N LYS A 67 -3.10 1.55 -9.07
CA LYS A 67 -3.70 2.34 -10.14
C LYS A 67 -3.09 2.00 -11.51
N SER A 68 -1.78 1.75 -11.54
CA SER A 68 -1.06 1.32 -12.75
C SER A 68 -1.53 -0.06 -13.20
N GLU A 69 -1.60 -1.03 -12.28
CA GLU A 69 -2.08 -2.38 -12.59
C GLU A 69 -3.52 -2.39 -13.10
N VAL A 70 -4.41 -1.62 -12.46
CA VAL A 70 -5.80 -1.49 -12.93
C VAL A 70 -5.87 -0.89 -14.34
N ALA A 71 -4.99 0.07 -14.66
CA ALA A 71 -4.94 0.66 -16.00
C ALA A 71 -4.46 -0.36 -17.04
N LEU A 72 -3.45 -1.17 -16.71
CA LEU A 72 -2.94 -2.25 -17.57
C LEU A 72 -4.02 -3.31 -17.82
N VAL A 73 -4.67 -3.81 -16.77
CA VAL A 73 -5.75 -4.80 -16.89
C VAL A 73 -6.90 -4.26 -17.74
N ARG A 74 -7.25 -2.98 -17.61
CA ARG A 74 -8.26 -2.35 -18.47
C ARG A 74 -7.83 -2.28 -19.93
N ALA A 75 -6.57 -1.98 -20.21
CA ALA A 75 -6.04 -1.97 -21.57
C ALA A 75 -6.04 -3.39 -22.18
N ASP A 76 -5.63 -4.40 -21.41
CA ASP A 76 -5.65 -5.80 -21.84
C ASP A 76 -7.06 -6.30 -22.12
N MET A 77 -8.04 -5.95 -21.27
CA MET A 77 -9.45 -6.28 -21.51
C MET A 77 -9.97 -5.62 -22.80
N ALA A 78 -9.65 -4.35 -23.06
CA ALA A 78 -10.06 -3.67 -24.28
C ALA A 78 -9.44 -4.31 -25.54
N LEU A 79 -8.16 -4.71 -25.46
CA LEU A 79 -7.50 -5.45 -26.52
C LEU A 79 -8.14 -6.83 -26.73
N MET A 80 -8.44 -7.56 -25.66
CA MET A 80 -9.08 -8.87 -25.74
C MET A 80 -10.48 -8.76 -26.35
N GLU A 81 -11.26 -7.76 -25.97
CA GLU A 81 -12.58 -7.50 -26.55
C GLU A 81 -12.48 -7.21 -28.05
N SER A 82 -11.50 -6.38 -28.47
CA SER A 82 -11.30 -6.08 -29.90
C SER A 82 -10.91 -7.32 -30.71
N ARG A 83 -10.02 -8.17 -30.15
CA ARG A 83 -9.62 -9.44 -30.76
C ARG A 83 -10.79 -10.40 -30.87
N LEU A 84 -11.61 -10.50 -29.82
CA LEU A 84 -12.77 -11.38 -29.81
C LEU A 84 -13.81 -10.93 -30.84
N ARG A 85 -14.08 -9.62 -30.94
CA ARG A 85 -14.97 -9.08 -31.98
C ARG A 85 -14.46 -9.34 -33.39
N ALA A 86 -13.15 -9.23 -33.61
CA ALA A 86 -12.54 -9.51 -34.90
C ALA A 86 -12.65 -11.00 -35.26
N ASP A 87 -12.28 -11.90 -34.35
CA ASP A 87 -12.38 -13.36 -34.52
C ASP A 87 -13.83 -13.79 -34.77
N LEU A 88 -14.79 -13.22 -34.02
CA LEU A 88 -16.20 -13.52 -34.20
C LEU A 88 -16.71 -13.01 -35.56
N SER A 89 -16.31 -11.82 -35.98
CA SER A 89 -16.67 -11.26 -37.29
C SER A 89 -16.11 -12.10 -38.43
N GLU A 90 -14.87 -12.59 -38.30
CA GLU A 90 -14.26 -13.47 -39.28
C GLU A 90 -14.98 -14.82 -39.36
N LYS A 91 -15.29 -15.44 -38.22
CA LYS A 91 -16.05 -16.70 -38.16
C LYS A 91 -17.44 -16.55 -38.75
N ILE A 92 -18.16 -15.48 -38.42
CA ILE A 92 -19.49 -15.20 -38.98
C ILE A 92 -19.41 -15.02 -40.49
N ARG A 93 -18.38 -14.32 -41.00
CA ARG A 93 -18.21 -14.13 -42.44
C ARG A 93 -17.94 -15.46 -43.16
N LEU A 94 -17.04 -16.29 -42.63
CA LEU A 94 -16.70 -17.60 -43.18
C LEU A 94 -17.91 -18.53 -43.16
N GLN A 95 -18.63 -18.61 -42.04
CA GLN A 95 -19.85 -19.40 -41.94
C GLN A 95 -20.96 -18.88 -42.86
N GLY A 96 -21.11 -17.56 -42.96
CA GLY A 96 -22.08 -16.93 -43.86
C GLY A 96 -21.83 -17.29 -45.32
N TRP A 97 -20.58 -17.28 -45.77
CA TRP A 97 -20.22 -17.70 -47.13
C TRP A 97 -20.47 -19.19 -47.35
N ALA A 98 -20.15 -20.04 -46.37
CA ALA A 98 -20.42 -21.46 -46.44
C ALA A 98 -21.92 -21.74 -46.57
N ILE A 99 -22.76 -21.10 -45.75
CA ILE A 99 -24.22 -21.24 -45.82
C ILE A 99 -24.75 -20.74 -47.18
N LEU A 100 -24.29 -19.57 -47.63
CA LEU A 100 -24.73 -19.00 -48.91
C LEU A 100 -24.41 -19.95 -50.09
N SER A 101 -23.22 -20.56 -50.11
CA SER A 101 -22.85 -21.54 -51.13
C SER A 101 -23.74 -22.80 -51.08
N GLY A 102 -24.06 -23.30 -49.87
CA GLY A 102 -24.95 -24.44 -49.69
C GLY A 102 -26.36 -24.16 -50.21
N VAL A 103 -26.91 -22.99 -49.89
CA VAL A 103 -28.24 -22.57 -50.38
C VAL A 103 -28.24 -22.39 -51.89
N ALA A 104 -27.19 -21.81 -52.48
CA ALA A 104 -27.08 -21.64 -53.92
C ALA A 104 -27.09 -22.99 -54.66
N VAL A 105 -26.37 -24.00 -54.15
CA VAL A 105 -26.38 -25.37 -54.71
C VAL A 105 -27.76 -26.00 -54.62
N LEU A 106 -28.47 -25.85 -53.50
CA LEU A 106 -29.83 -26.36 -53.37
C LEU A 106 -30.80 -25.70 -54.36
N MET A 107 -30.67 -24.39 -54.57
CA MET A 107 -31.51 -23.64 -55.53
C MET A 107 -31.27 -24.07 -56.97
N THR A 108 -30.02 -24.31 -57.39
CA THR A 108 -29.73 -24.77 -58.75
C THR A 108 -30.27 -26.19 -58.99
N ILE A 109 -30.16 -27.08 -58.01
CA ILE A 109 -30.73 -28.44 -58.08
C ILE A 109 -32.27 -28.37 -58.18
N SER A 110 -32.92 -27.57 -57.32
CA SER A 110 -34.37 -27.40 -57.35
C SER A 110 -34.86 -26.84 -58.69
N THR A 111 -34.15 -25.85 -59.23
CA THR A 111 -34.47 -25.25 -60.54
C THR A 111 -34.31 -26.25 -61.69
N ALA A 112 -33.27 -27.09 -61.65
CA ALA A 112 -33.06 -28.14 -62.65
C ALA A 112 -34.18 -29.19 -62.61
N LEU A 113 -34.59 -29.63 -61.41
CA LEU A 113 -35.68 -30.59 -61.23
C LEU A 113 -37.01 -30.06 -61.77
N ILE A 114 -37.35 -28.79 -61.52
CA ILE A 114 -38.56 -28.15 -62.06
C ILE A 114 -38.58 -28.19 -63.59
N LYS A 115 -37.42 -27.97 -64.24
CA LYS A 115 -37.29 -28.01 -65.71
C LYS A 115 -37.34 -29.42 -66.32
N LEU A 116 -37.19 -30.47 -65.51
CA LEU A 116 -37.19 -31.87 -65.95
C LEU A 116 -38.57 -32.54 -65.84
N VAL A 117 -39.55 -31.90 -65.19
CA VAL A 117 -40.94 -32.33 -65.20
C VAL A 117 -41.60 -31.76 -66.46
N PRO A 118 -42.09 -32.59 -67.40
CA PRO A 118 -42.70 -32.14 -68.65
C PRO A 118 -44.06 -31.46 -68.45
#